data_AF-A0A7W0MNR9-F1
#
_entry.id   AF-A0A7W0MNR9-F1
#
_cell.length_a   1.000
_cell.length_b   1.000
_cell.length_c   1.000
_cell.angle_alpha   90.00
_cell.angle_beta   90.00
_cell.angle_gamma   90.00
#
_symmetry.space_group_name_H-M   'P 1'
#
loop_
_entity.id
_entity.type
_entity.pdbx_description
1 polymer ?
#
loop_
_entity_poly.entity_id
_entity_poly.type
_entity_poly.pdbx_seq_one_letter_code
_entity_poly.pdbx_strand_id
1 'polypeptide(L)' 'MNMRNPETATPVETPIASIHGGAHAAVAHESGAKHVTGAAEYIDDMPEPAGLLHACLGL' A
#
# COMPACT_ATOMS: atom_id res chain seq x y z
N MET A 1 -26.74 19.44 51.48
CA MET A 1 -27.01 19.02 50.10
C MET A 1 -26.10 19.77 49.14
N ASN A 2 -24.88 19.28 48.89
CA ASN A 2 -24.02 19.73 47.78
C ASN A 2 -23.35 18.48 47.19
N MET A 3 -24.07 17.78 46.32
CA MET A 3 -23.51 16.68 45.52
C MET A 3 -22.72 17.30 44.37
N ARG A 4 -21.39 17.22 44.44
CA ARG A 4 -20.51 17.45 43.30
C ARG A 4 -20.75 16.32 42.30
N ASN A 5 -21.25 16.66 41.12
CA ASN A 5 -21.35 15.75 39.99
C ASN A 5 -19.94 15.53 39.40
N PRO A 6 -19.36 14.31 39.40
CA PRO A 6 -18.05 14.06 38.81
C PRO A 6 -18.10 13.87 37.28
N GLU A 7 -19.27 14.02 36.65
CA GLU A 7 -19.51 13.54 35.28
C GLU A 7 -19.31 14.60 34.17
N THR A 8 -18.92 15.84 34.48
CA THR A 8 -18.73 16.90 33.47
C THR A 8 -17.30 16.96 32.93
N ALA A 9 -16.66 15.79 32.76
CA ALA A 9 -15.49 15.70 31.90
C ALA A 9 -15.99 15.51 30.47
N THR A 10 -15.94 16.58 29.67
CA THR A 10 -16.11 16.51 28.21
C THR A 10 -15.24 15.39 27.65
N PRO A 11 -15.74 14.49 26.77
CA PRO A 11 -14.86 13.57 26.08
C PRO A 11 -13.86 14.41 25.29
N VAL A 12 -12.57 14.26 25.59
CA VAL A 12 -11.51 14.83 24.76
C VAL A 12 -11.55 14.04 23.46
N GLU A 13 -12.23 14.59 22.45
CA GLU A 13 -12.26 14.04 21.11
C GLU A 13 -10.82 14.07 20.59
N THR A 14 -10.13 12.95 20.76
CA THR A 14 -8.78 12.81 20.24
C THR A 14 -8.93 12.65 18.73
N PRO A 15 -8.36 13.55 17.91
CA PRO A 15 -8.46 13.41 16.47
C PRO A 15 -7.85 12.07 16.08
N ILE A 16 -8.63 11.24 15.39
CA ILE A 16 -8.17 9.94 14.92
C ILE A 16 -7.05 10.21 13.93
N ALA A 17 -5.82 9.84 14.29
CA ALA A 17 -4.66 10.06 13.45
C ALA A 17 -4.88 9.41 12.08
N SER A 18 -4.60 10.15 11.01
CA SER A 18 -4.71 9.64 9.65
C SER A 18 -3.73 8.48 9.44
N ILE A 19 -4.19 7.39 8.85
CA ILE A 19 -3.33 6.27 8.48
C ILE A 19 -2.48 6.64 7.25
N HIS A 20 -1.18 6.34 7.30
CA HIS A 20 -0.33 6.48 6.13
C HIS A 20 -0.80 5.51 5.03
N GLY A 21 -1.01 6.01 3.81
CA GLY A 21 -1.55 5.20 2.72
C GLY A 21 -3.04 4.86 2.85
N GLY A 22 -3.80 5.65 3.61
CA GLY A 22 -5.24 5.48 3.71
C GLY A 22 -5.99 5.63 2.38
N ALA A 23 -7.23 5.16 2.36
CA ALA A 23 -8.12 5.35 1.21
C ALA A 23 -8.19 6.84 0.82
N HIS A 24 -8.23 7.10 -0.49
CA HIS A 24 -8.22 8.44 -1.08
C HIS A 24 -6.91 9.24 -0.92
N ALA A 25 -5.86 8.69 -0.31
CA ALA A 25 -4.53 9.29 -0.31
C ALA A 25 -3.84 9.04 -1.66
N ALA A 26 -3.30 10.11 -2.26
CA ALA A 26 -2.46 10.01 -3.45
C ALA A 26 -1.03 9.62 -3.05
N VAL A 27 -0.79 8.31 -2.87
CA VAL A 27 0.53 7.77 -2.57
C VAL A 27 1.22 7.30 -3.84
N ALA A 28 2.49 7.65 -3.98
CA ALA A 28 3.30 7.20 -5.11
C ALA A 28 3.48 5.68 -5.08
N HIS A 29 3.51 5.05 -6.25
CA HIS A 29 3.77 3.62 -6.35
C HIS A 29 5.19 3.29 -5.89
N GLU A 30 5.37 2.32 -5.00
CA GLU A 30 6.68 1.97 -4.44
C GLU A 30 7.68 1.55 -5.53
N SER A 31 7.24 0.78 -6.52
CA SER A 31 8.06 0.42 -7.68
C SER A 31 8.07 1.46 -8.80
N GLY A 32 7.45 2.63 -8.62
CA GLY A 32 7.34 3.66 -9.67
C GLY A 32 8.71 4.09 -10.23
N ALA A 33 9.69 4.27 -9.35
CA ALA A 33 11.08 4.51 -9.75
C ALA A 33 11.66 3.33 -10.55
N LYS A 34 11.44 2.10 -10.09
CA LYS A 34 11.91 0.88 -10.77
C LYS A 34 11.33 0.73 -12.18
N HIS A 35 10.06 1.10 -12.38
CA HIS A 35 9.45 1.09 -13.71
C HIS A 35 10.15 2.07 -14.67
N VAL A 36 10.42 3.30 -14.24
CA VAL A 36 11.00 4.34 -15.12
C VAL A 36 12.51 4.18 -15.34
N THR A 37 13.21 3.48 -14.44
CA THR A 37 14.64 3.18 -14.60
C THR A 37 14.90 1.85 -15.28
N GLY A 38 13.88 1.03 -15.54
CA GLY A 38 14.04 -0.35 -16.03
C GLY A 38 14.61 -1.32 -15.00
N ALA A 39 14.45 -1.03 -13.71
CA ALA A 39 14.94 -1.87 -12.61
C ALA A 39 13.83 -2.74 -11.97
N ALA A 40 12.61 -2.68 -12.51
CA ALA A 40 11.52 -3.54 -12.10
C ALA A 40 11.67 -4.88 -12.83
N GLU A 41 11.67 -5.97 -12.07
CA GLU A 41 11.76 -7.33 -12.61
C GLU A 41 10.37 -7.80 -13.06
N TYR A 42 10.23 -8.07 -14.35
CA TYR A 42 9.05 -8.67 -14.96
C TYR A 42 9.31 -10.14 -15.33
N ILE A 43 8.25 -10.86 -15.73
CA ILE A 43 8.34 -12.29 -16.01
C ILE A 43 9.36 -12.63 -17.10
N ASP A 44 9.47 -11.77 -18.11
CA ASP A 44 10.35 -11.96 -19.27
C ASP A 44 11.79 -11.50 -18.97
N ASP A 45 12.02 -10.81 -17.84
CA ASP A 45 13.36 -10.41 -17.40
C ASP A 45 14.07 -11.55 -16.64
N MET A 46 13.33 -12.56 -16.20
CA MET A 46 13.89 -13.70 -15.49
C MET A 46 14.74 -14.57 -16.43
N PRO A 47 15.90 -15.07 -15.98
CA PRO A 47 16.74 -15.94 -16.79
C PRO A 47 16.02 -17.26 -17.09
N GLU A 48 16.12 -17.70 -18.35
CA GLU A 48 15.50 -18.95 -18.78
C GLU A 48 16.15 -20.16 -18.10
N PRO A 49 15.38 -21.07 -17.49
CA PRO A 49 15.90 -22.33 -16.98
C PRO A 49 16.48 -23.19 -18.11
N ALA A 50 17.46 -24.04 -17.79
CA ALA A 50 18.03 -24.97 -18.75
C ALA A 50 16.94 -25.92 -19.31
N GLY A 51 16.79 -25.94 -20.64
CA GLY A 51 15.79 -26.76 -21.33
C GLY A 51 14.38 -26.16 -21.37
N LEU A 52 14.21 -24.85 -21.11
CA LEU A 52 12.94 -24.16 -21.32
C LEU A 52 12.43 -24.37 -22.75
N LEU A 53 11.14 -24.71 -22.88
CA LEU A 53 10.44 -24.83 -24.17
C LEU A 53 9.50 -23.64 -24.35
N HIS A 54 9.51 -23.04 -25.54
CA HIS A 54 8.59 -21.98 -25.92
C HIS A 54 7.39 -22.55 -26.66
N ALA A 55 6.19 -22.15 -26.24
CA ALA A 55 4.94 -22.57 -26.87
C ALA A 55 4.37 -21.47 -27.78
N CYS A 56 3.84 -21.85 -28.93
CA CYS A 56 3.09 -20.97 -29.81
C CYS A 56 1.79 -21.66 -30.29
N LEU A 57 0.73 -20.88 -30.45
CA LEU A 57 -0.53 -21.39 -31.01
C LEU A 57 -0.45 -21.36 -32.54
N GLY A 58 -0.66 -22.52 -33.18
CA GLY A 58 -0.79 -22.64 -34.65
C GLY A 58 -2.25 -22.60 -35.04
N LEU A 59 -2.76 -21.41 -35.35
CA LEU A 59 -4.15 -21.18 -35.81
C LEU A 59 -4.29 -21.38 -37.32
#